data_AF-A0A2U3A4L0-F1
#
_entry.id   AF-A0A2U3A4L0-F1
#
_cell.length_a   1.000
_cell.length_b   1.000
_cell.length_c   1.000
_cell.angle_alpha   90.00
_cell.angle_beta   90.00
_cell.angle_gamma   90.00
#
_symmetry.space_group_name_H-M   'P 1'
#
loop_
_entity.id
_entity.type
_entity.pdbx_description
1 polymer ?
#
loop_
_entity_poly.entity_id
_entity_poly.type
_entity_poly.pdbx_seq_one_letter_code
_entity_poly.pdbx_strand_id
1 'polypeptide(L)'
;MRTARLRTVHPAQWAGWAALAAGAVLCVLGWYGVSGERFAERQLPYLASCTIPGAALIVAGAVLLARGRDTIAAARVEELYGLLVAAEPETPAEPATAPLAISVDLLMVPGGTLWHRADCPLVAGKVEAVPVDAKLVASGELGACPICEPAEETD
;
A
#
# COMPACT_ATOMS: atom_id res chain seq x y z
N MET A 1 -13.10 11.98 16.98
CA MET A 1 -11.90 12.57 16.33
C MET A 1 -11.93 12.51 14.78
N ARG A 2 -12.41 11.43 14.14
CA ARG A 2 -12.44 11.23 12.67
C ARG A 2 -13.26 12.26 11.90
N THR A 3 -14.45 12.61 12.39
CA THR A 3 -15.36 13.61 11.78
C THR A 3 -14.83 15.04 11.88
N ALA A 4 -14.05 15.36 12.91
CA ALA A 4 -13.45 16.68 13.09
C ALA A 4 -12.34 16.96 12.07
N ARG A 5 -11.49 15.96 11.74
CA ARG A 5 -10.44 16.10 10.71
C ARG A 5 -11.03 16.30 9.31
N LEU A 6 -12.07 15.55 8.94
CA LEU A 6 -12.68 15.70 7.60
C LEU A 6 -13.34 17.08 7.42
N ARG A 7 -13.94 17.62 8.49
CA ARG A 7 -14.52 18.97 8.47
C ARG A 7 -13.50 20.10 8.30
N THR A 8 -12.24 19.93 8.71
CA THR A 8 -11.19 20.95 8.52
C THR A 8 -10.50 20.84 7.16
N VAL A 9 -10.54 19.68 6.51
CA VAL A 9 -9.95 19.48 5.17
C VAL A 9 -10.75 20.22 4.09
N HIS A 10 -12.07 20.22 4.19
CA HIS A 10 -12.93 20.94 3.24
C HIS A 10 -12.67 22.45 3.16
N PRO A 11 -12.65 23.22 4.27
CA PRO A 11 -12.37 24.65 4.23
C PRO A 11 -10.93 24.93 3.79
N ALA A 12 -9.96 24.08 4.14
CA ALA A 12 -8.59 24.20 3.66
C ALA A 12 -8.49 24.01 2.14
N GLN A 13 -9.21 23.04 1.56
CA GLN A 13 -9.25 22.85 0.12
C GLN A 13 -9.91 24.01 -0.62
N TRP A 14 -11.03 24.51 -0.10
CA TRP A 14 -11.69 25.69 -0.65
C TRP A 14 -10.79 26.93 -0.57
N ALA A 15 -10.09 27.12 0.55
CA ALA A 15 -9.10 28.18 0.69
C ALA A 15 -7.93 28.03 -0.31
N GLY A 16 -7.48 26.80 -0.58
CA GLY A 16 -6.43 26.53 -1.55
C GLY A 16 -6.83 26.89 -2.98
N TRP A 17 -8.05 26.51 -3.38
CA TRP A 17 -8.62 26.90 -4.68
C TRP A 17 -8.86 28.41 -4.79
N ALA A 18 -9.38 29.03 -3.73
CA ALA A 18 -9.58 30.47 -3.68
C ALA A 18 -8.24 31.24 -3.80
N ALA A 19 -7.19 30.78 -3.10
CA ALA A 19 -5.86 31.36 -3.19
C ALA A 19 -5.27 31.23 -4.60
N LEU A 20 -5.40 30.06 -5.25
CA LEU A 20 -4.97 29.87 -6.64
C LEU A 20 -5.69 30.81 -7.60
N ALA A 21 -7.02 30.89 -7.50
CA ALA A 21 -7.81 31.74 -8.37
C ALA A 21 -7.49 33.22 -8.17
N ALA A 22 -7.43 33.68 -6.92
CA ALA A 22 -7.05 35.05 -6.58
C ALA A 22 -5.63 35.39 -7.05
N GLY A 23 -4.67 34.47 -6.86
CA GLY A 23 -3.30 34.65 -7.32
C GLY A 23 -3.19 34.74 -8.84
N ALA A 24 -3.92 33.88 -9.57
CA ALA A 24 -3.98 33.94 -11.04
C ALA A 24 -4.56 35.27 -11.52
N VAL A 25 -5.66 35.75 -10.91
CA VAL A 25 -6.25 37.06 -11.22
C VAL A 25 -5.24 38.18 -10.97
N LEU A 26 -4.54 38.18 -9.84
CA LEU A 26 -3.51 39.18 -9.55
C LEU A 26 -2.37 39.16 -10.57
N CYS A 27 -1.91 37.98 -10.99
CA CYS A 27 -0.88 37.87 -12.04
C CYS A 27 -1.37 38.45 -13.38
N VAL A 28 -2.62 38.21 -13.77
CA VAL A 28 -3.22 38.79 -14.98
C VAL A 28 -3.32 40.31 -14.87
N LEU A 29 -3.77 40.84 -13.73
CA LEU A 29 -3.84 42.28 -13.48
C LEU A 29 -2.45 42.93 -13.49
N GLY A 30 -1.45 42.28 -12.88
CA GLY A 30 -0.07 42.72 -12.89
C GLY A 30 0.50 42.77 -14.30
N TRP A 31 0.28 41.72 -15.10
CA TRP A 31 0.70 41.67 -16.50
C TRP A 31 0.04 42.78 -17.33
N TYR A 32 -1.26 43.00 -17.15
CA TYR A 32 -1.99 44.06 -17.84
C TYR A 32 -1.46 45.45 -17.47
N GLY A 33 -1.22 45.71 -16.18
CA GLY A 33 -0.66 46.97 -15.69
C GLY A 33 0.75 47.26 -16.22
N VAL A 34 1.63 46.26 -16.20
CA VAL A 34 3.00 46.37 -16.75
C VAL A 34 2.97 46.62 -18.25
N SER A 35 2.09 45.93 -19.00
CA SER A 35 1.98 46.06 -20.46
C SER A 35 1.50 47.44 -20.91
N GLY A 36 0.76 48.17 -20.07
CA GLY A 36 0.34 49.54 -20.33
C GLY A 36 1.43 50.60 -20.09
N GLU A 37 2.57 50.21 -19.52
CA GLU A 37 3.61 51.14 -19.08
C GLU A 37 4.91 50.98 -19.86
N ARG A 38 5.46 52.12 -20.28
CA ARG A 38 6.64 52.20 -21.16
C ARG A 38 7.94 52.43 -20.40
N PHE A 39 7.88 52.90 -19.16
CA PHE A 39 9.05 53.12 -18.31
C PHE A 39 9.15 52.05 -17.22
N ALA A 40 10.30 51.38 -17.13
CA ALA A 40 10.52 50.30 -16.17
C ALA A 40 10.30 50.74 -14.70
N GLU A 41 10.69 51.96 -14.36
CA GLU A 41 10.46 52.58 -13.04
C GLU A 41 8.97 52.61 -12.64
N ARG A 42 8.06 52.80 -13.61
CA ARG A 42 6.61 52.80 -13.40
C ARG A 42 6.01 51.39 -13.48
N GLN A 43 6.77 50.38 -13.92
CA GLN A 43 6.37 48.97 -13.90
C GLN A 43 6.57 48.31 -12.52
N LEU A 44 7.59 48.74 -11.77
CA LEU A 44 7.93 48.19 -10.44
C LEU A 44 6.74 48.12 -9.46
N PRO A 45 5.87 49.14 -9.35
CA PRO A 45 4.72 49.08 -8.47
C PRO A 45 3.74 47.94 -8.82
N TYR A 46 3.49 47.65 -10.11
CA TYR A 46 2.59 46.58 -10.53
C TYR A 46 3.17 45.19 -10.24
N LEU A 47 4.49 45.03 -10.39
CA LEU A 47 5.17 43.79 -10.01
C LEU A 47 5.09 43.56 -8.50
N ALA A 48 5.36 44.59 -7.71
CA ALA A 48 5.37 44.52 -6.25
C ALA A 48 3.97 44.30 -5.65
N SER A 49 2.93 44.93 -6.21
CA SER A 49 1.56 44.88 -5.66
C SER A 49 0.70 43.76 -6.22
N CYS A 50 0.94 43.30 -7.45
CA CYS A 50 0.10 42.29 -8.09
C CYS A 50 0.87 40.99 -8.36
N THR A 51 1.98 41.05 -9.09
CA THR A 51 2.62 39.82 -9.60
C THR A 51 3.30 39.01 -8.50
N ILE A 52 4.10 39.65 -7.64
CA ILE A 52 4.77 38.97 -6.52
C ILE A 52 3.75 38.38 -5.52
N PRO A 53 2.76 39.15 -5.04
CA PRO A 53 1.72 38.59 -4.17
C PRO A 53 0.87 37.52 -4.87
N GLY A 54 0.58 37.69 -6.16
CA GLY A 54 -0.15 36.71 -6.96
C GLY A 54 0.58 35.38 -7.07
N ALA A 55 1.88 35.40 -7.38
CA ALA A 55 2.73 34.21 -7.39
C ALA A 55 2.80 33.54 -6.02
N ALA A 56 2.95 34.33 -4.94
CA ALA A 56 2.95 33.81 -3.58
C ALA A 56 1.63 33.10 -3.23
N LEU A 57 0.48 33.67 -3.61
CA LEU A 57 -0.84 33.05 -3.43
C LEU A 57 -1.00 31.77 -4.23
N ILE A 58 -0.48 31.72 -5.46
CA ILE A 58 -0.50 30.50 -6.28
C ILE A 58 0.29 29.39 -5.59
N VAL A 59 1.50 29.68 -5.13
CA VAL A 59 2.35 28.70 -4.42
C VAL A 59 1.68 28.24 -3.13
N ALA A 60 1.18 29.17 -2.30
CA ALA A 60 0.49 28.85 -1.06
C ALA A 60 -0.76 27.98 -1.30
N GLY A 61 -1.57 28.32 -2.32
CA GLY A 61 -2.75 27.55 -2.71
C GLY A 61 -2.40 26.14 -3.19
N ALA A 62 -1.35 26.01 -4.01
CA ALA A 62 -0.86 24.71 -4.48
C ALA A 62 -0.39 23.82 -3.31
N VAL A 63 0.38 24.38 -2.37
CA VAL A 63 0.80 23.65 -1.15
C VAL A 63 -0.42 23.21 -0.35
N LEU A 64 -1.40 24.09 -0.11
CA LEU A 64 -2.57 23.76 0.68
C LEU A 64 -3.39 22.63 0.05
N LEU A 65 -3.54 22.63 -1.28
CA LEU A 65 -4.21 21.56 -2.01
C LEU A 65 -3.43 20.24 -1.99
N ALA A 66 -2.10 20.28 -2.10
CA ALA A 66 -1.26 19.09 -2.01
C ALA A 66 -1.38 18.44 -0.61
N ARG A 67 -1.25 19.24 0.45
CA ARG A 67 -1.41 18.76 1.83
C ARG A 67 -2.81 18.21 2.08
N GLY A 68 -3.85 18.86 1.54
CA GLY A 68 -5.21 18.36 1.58
C GLY A 68 -5.36 16.99 0.91
N ARG A 69 -4.72 16.76 -0.24
CA ARG A 69 -4.70 15.45 -0.91
C ARG A 69 -3.97 14.39 -0.10
N ASP A 70 -2.79 14.71 0.44
CA ASP A 70 -2.03 13.78 1.29
C ASP A 70 -2.82 13.33 2.51
N THR A 71 -3.53 14.25 3.18
CA THR A 71 -4.32 13.91 4.37
C THR A 71 -5.50 12.99 4.06
N ILE A 72 -6.14 13.16 2.89
CA ILE A 72 -7.20 12.26 2.43
C ILE A 72 -6.61 10.89 2.10
N ALA A 73 -5.50 10.84 1.37
CA ALA A 73 -4.84 9.59 1.01
C ALA A 73 -4.42 8.80 2.26
N ALA A 74 -3.80 9.44 3.24
CA ALA A 74 -3.42 8.82 4.52
C ALA A 74 -4.65 8.25 5.25
N ALA A 75 -5.78 8.96 5.26
CA ALA A 75 -7.00 8.47 5.89
C ALA A 75 -7.59 7.23 5.18
N ARG A 76 -7.42 7.11 3.86
CA ARG A 76 -7.84 5.94 3.08
C ARG A 76 -6.92 4.75 3.27
N VAL A 77 -5.61 4.98 3.35
CA VAL A 77 -4.64 3.92 3.65
C VAL A 77 -4.88 3.34 5.04
N GLU A 78 -5.11 4.19 6.04
CA GLU A 78 -5.45 3.74 7.40
C GLU A 78 -6.74 2.91 7.43
N GLU A 79 -7.75 3.31 6.64
CA GLU A 79 -9.00 2.56 6.49
C GLU A 79 -8.77 1.19 5.86
N LEU A 80 -7.97 1.12 4.78
CA LEU A 80 -7.62 -0.14 4.13
C LEU A 80 -6.81 -1.05 5.06
N TYR A 81 -5.82 -0.50 5.78
CA TYR A 81 -5.04 -1.25 6.75
C TYR A 81 -5.93 -1.81 7.85
N GLY A 82 -6.87 -1.01 8.36
CA GLY A 82 -7.87 -1.46 9.32
C GLY A 82 -8.71 -2.62 8.78
N LEU A 83 -9.14 -2.58 7.53
CA LEU A 83 -9.90 -3.69 6.91
C LEU A 83 -9.04 -4.94 6.71
N LEU A 84 -7.78 -4.78 6.30
CA LEU A 84 -6.85 -5.89 6.09
C LEU A 84 -6.46 -6.58 7.40
N VAL A 85 -6.31 -5.82 8.49
CA VAL A 85 -5.93 -6.35 9.80
C VAL A 85 -7.12 -6.80 10.63
N ALA A 86 -8.28 -6.13 10.50
CA ALA A 86 -9.51 -6.53 11.19
C ALA A 86 -10.26 -7.67 10.49
N ALA A 87 -9.84 -8.08 9.30
CA ALA A 87 -10.08 -9.44 8.85
C ALA A 87 -9.33 -10.36 9.82
N GLU A 88 -9.98 -10.72 10.92
CA GLU A 88 -9.53 -11.83 11.74
C GLU A 88 -9.23 -12.99 10.79
N PRO A 89 -8.05 -13.63 10.86
CA PRO A 89 -7.94 -14.95 10.27
C PRO A 89 -9.12 -15.72 10.84
N GLU A 90 -9.97 -16.32 9.99
CA GLU A 90 -11.06 -17.18 10.47
C GLU A 90 -10.51 -17.97 11.63
N THR A 91 -11.07 -17.75 12.84
CA THR A 91 -10.52 -18.23 14.10
C THR A 91 -9.97 -19.62 13.83
N PRO A 92 -8.63 -19.82 13.90
CA PRO A 92 -8.12 -21.17 13.77
C PRO A 92 -8.88 -21.94 14.84
N ALA A 93 -9.65 -22.95 14.41
CA ALA A 93 -10.12 -23.96 15.34
C ALA A 93 -8.93 -24.27 16.26
N GLU A 94 -9.18 -24.34 17.58
CA GLU A 94 -8.18 -24.63 18.62
C GLU A 94 -7.01 -25.42 18.04
N PRO A 95 -5.74 -25.04 18.28
CA PRO A 95 -4.59 -25.68 17.64
C PRO A 95 -4.82 -27.17 17.69
N ALA A 96 -5.13 -27.75 16.54
CA ALA A 96 -5.58 -29.11 16.49
C ALA A 96 -4.37 -29.91 16.96
N THR A 97 -4.42 -30.44 18.18
CA THR A 97 -3.44 -31.40 18.67
C THR A 97 -3.48 -32.69 17.85
N ALA A 98 -4.44 -32.79 16.93
CA ALA A 98 -4.48 -33.79 15.89
C ALA A 98 -3.35 -33.54 14.87
N PRO A 99 -2.61 -34.59 14.48
CA PRO A 99 -1.61 -34.50 13.43
C PRO A 99 -2.19 -33.87 12.15
N LEU A 100 -1.43 -32.93 11.57
CA LEU A 100 -1.80 -32.18 10.36
C LEU A 100 -1.97 -33.07 9.11
N ALA A 101 -1.42 -34.28 9.17
CA ALA A 101 -1.46 -35.29 8.12
C ALA A 101 -1.24 -36.66 8.77
N ILE A 102 -2.01 -37.67 8.36
CA ILE A 102 -2.02 -39.03 8.91
C ILE A 102 -1.85 -40.11 7.83
N SER A 103 -1.76 -39.74 6.56
CA SER A 103 -1.57 -40.72 5.49
C SER A 103 -0.25 -41.47 5.65
N VAL A 104 -0.30 -42.77 5.41
CA VAL A 104 0.88 -43.65 5.33
C VAL A 104 1.53 -43.57 3.95
N ASP A 105 0.75 -43.21 2.92
CA ASP A 105 1.29 -42.99 1.58
C ASP A 105 2.21 -41.77 1.58
N LEU A 106 3.42 -41.96 1.03
CA LEU A 106 4.45 -40.94 0.98
C LEU A 106 4.64 -40.44 -0.45
N LEU A 107 4.58 -39.12 -0.61
CA LEU A 107 4.72 -38.44 -1.89
C LEU A 107 5.91 -37.47 -1.86
N MET A 108 6.46 -37.23 -3.04
CA MET A 108 7.42 -36.16 -3.31
C MET A 108 6.96 -35.36 -4.52
N VAL A 109 7.43 -34.13 -4.63
CA VAL A 109 7.26 -33.34 -5.86
C VAL A 109 8.59 -33.41 -6.63
N PRO A 110 8.60 -33.76 -7.93
CA PRO A 110 9.81 -33.74 -8.74
C PRO A 110 10.49 -32.37 -8.69
N GLY A 111 11.79 -32.34 -8.37
CA GLY A 111 12.56 -31.11 -8.18
C GLY A 111 12.42 -30.48 -6.78
N GLY A 112 11.57 -31.03 -5.91
CA GLY A 112 11.52 -30.71 -4.50
C GLY A 112 12.61 -31.43 -3.70
N THR A 113 12.90 -30.92 -2.51
CA THR A 113 13.89 -31.49 -1.58
C THR A 113 13.24 -32.17 -0.38
N LEU A 114 11.92 -32.28 -0.37
CA LEU A 114 11.15 -32.81 0.75
C LEU A 114 10.25 -33.95 0.29
N TRP A 115 10.05 -34.90 1.19
CA TRP A 115 9.00 -35.91 1.09
C TRP A 115 7.94 -35.68 2.17
N HIS A 116 6.69 -36.01 1.83
CA HIS A 116 5.49 -35.63 2.57
C HIS A 116 4.56 -36.83 2.73
N ARG A 117 3.68 -36.82 3.74
CA ARG A 117 2.46 -37.64 3.74
C ARG A 117 1.53 -37.18 2.62
N ALA A 118 0.79 -38.09 2.00
CA ALA A 118 -0.06 -37.78 0.85
C ALA A 118 -1.17 -36.76 1.13
N ASP A 119 -1.62 -36.67 2.38
CA ASP A 119 -2.62 -35.71 2.86
C ASP A 119 -2.01 -34.41 3.43
N CYS A 120 -0.69 -34.22 3.33
CA CYS A 120 -0.04 -32.97 3.72
C CYS A 120 -0.58 -31.80 2.87
N PRO A 121 -1.00 -30.67 3.47
CA PRO A 121 -1.51 -29.50 2.73
C PRO A 121 -0.55 -28.93 1.68
N LEU A 122 0.76 -29.20 1.82
CA LEU A 122 1.77 -28.76 0.87
C LEU A 122 1.85 -29.63 -0.40
N VAL A 123 1.27 -30.83 -0.38
CA VAL A 123 1.27 -31.80 -1.50
C VAL A 123 -0.14 -32.16 -1.97
N ALA A 124 -1.14 -32.07 -1.08
CA ALA A 124 -2.53 -32.35 -1.38
C ALA A 124 -3.00 -31.53 -2.60
N GLY A 125 -3.47 -32.23 -3.64
CA GLY A 125 -3.97 -31.61 -4.87
C GLY A 125 -2.91 -31.17 -5.88
N LYS A 126 -1.61 -31.40 -5.63
CA LYS A 126 -0.57 -31.16 -6.65
C LYS A 126 -0.56 -32.30 -7.67
N VAL A 127 -0.83 -31.97 -8.93
CA VAL A 127 -0.86 -32.95 -10.04
C VAL A 127 0.51 -33.54 -10.35
N GLU A 128 1.58 -32.83 -9.99
CA GLU A 128 2.96 -33.26 -10.17
C GLU A 128 3.47 -34.15 -9.02
N ALA A 129 2.70 -34.34 -7.95
CA ALA A 129 3.11 -35.19 -6.83
C ALA A 129 3.19 -36.66 -7.27
N VAL A 130 4.32 -37.30 -6.98
CA VAL A 130 4.59 -38.70 -7.32
C VAL A 130 4.95 -39.50 -6.07
N PRO A 131 4.76 -40.83 -6.06
CA PRO A 131 5.23 -41.68 -4.97
C PRO A 131 6.71 -41.46 -4.67
N VAL A 132 7.07 -41.42 -3.38
CA VAL A 132 8.46 -41.23 -2.96
C VAL A 132 9.36 -42.36 -3.47
N ASP A 133 10.54 -42.02 -3.99
CA ASP A 133 11.56 -43.00 -4.31
C ASP A 133 12.36 -43.33 -3.03
N ALA A 134 12.25 -44.59 -2.57
CA ALA A 134 12.96 -45.07 -1.39
C ALA A 134 14.49 -44.92 -1.48
N LYS A 135 15.06 -44.91 -2.69
CA LYS A 135 16.50 -44.70 -2.88
C LYS A 135 16.92 -43.27 -2.57
N LEU A 136 16.09 -42.28 -2.91
CA LEU A 136 16.35 -40.86 -2.66
C LEU A 136 16.20 -40.51 -1.17
N VAL A 137 15.30 -41.20 -0.47
CA VAL A 137 15.19 -41.11 1.00
C VAL A 137 16.42 -41.73 1.65
N ALA A 138 16.83 -42.92 1.20
CA ALA A 138 18.00 -43.61 1.75
C ALA A 138 19.33 -42.89 1.47
N SER A 139 19.45 -42.17 0.35
CA SER A 139 20.62 -41.35 0.02
C SER A 139 20.65 -40.01 0.77
N GLY A 140 19.55 -39.63 1.44
CA GLY A 140 19.41 -38.34 2.13
C GLY A 140 19.18 -37.16 1.20
N GLU A 141 18.90 -37.40 -0.09
CA GLU A 141 18.60 -36.35 -1.08
C GLU A 141 17.21 -35.73 -0.85
N LEU A 142 16.31 -36.43 -0.15
CA LEU A 142 15.01 -35.92 0.27
C LEU A 142 14.91 -35.86 1.80
N GLY A 143 14.67 -34.66 2.33
CA GLY A 143 14.41 -34.44 3.76
C GLY A 143 12.96 -34.68 4.14
N ALA A 144 12.71 -35.10 5.38
CA ALA A 144 11.35 -35.23 5.90
C ALA A 144 10.71 -33.83 6.04
N CYS A 145 9.46 -33.68 5.58
CA CYS A 145 8.76 -32.42 5.71
C CYS A 145 8.47 -32.08 7.19
N PRO A 146 8.84 -30.89 7.69
CA PRO A 146 8.60 -30.49 9.09
C PRO A 146 7.14 -30.12 9.40
N ILE A 147 6.25 -30.08 8.39
CA ILE A 147 4.83 -29.74 8.57
C ILE A 147 3.97 -30.99 8.77
N CYS A 148 4.36 -32.13 8.18
CA CYS A 148 3.62 -33.39 8.29
C CYS A 148 4.41 -34.52 8.97
N GLU A 149 5.64 -34.24 9.40
CA GLU A 149 6.51 -35.12 10.20
C GLU A 149 6.42 -36.60 9.80
N PRO A 150 6.71 -36.95 8.53
CA PRO A 150 6.43 -38.27 7.99
C PRO A 150 7.39 -39.36 8.49
N ALA A 151 8.41 -39.01 9.26
CA ALA A 151 9.44 -39.93 9.79
C ALA A 151 9.19 -40.41 11.23
N GLU A 152 8.18 -39.86 11.94
CA GLU A 152 7.99 -40.11 13.37
C GLU A 152 7.14 -41.35 13.70
N GLU A 153 6.63 -42.08 12.69
CA GLU A 153 5.65 -43.17 12.88
C GLU A 153 6.19 -44.54 12.45
N THR A 154 7.35 -44.93 13.00
CA THR A 154 7.89 -46.30 12.88
C THR A 154 8.09 -46.96 14.26
N ASP A 155 7.02 -47.06 15.04
CA ASP A 155 6.94 -47.93 16.23
C ASP A 155 5.64 -48.76 16.21
#